data_AF-A0A7W1NAD7-F1
#
_entry.id   AF-A0A7W1NAD7-F1
#
_cell.length_a   1.000
_cell.length_b   1.000
_cell.length_c   1.000
_cell.angle_alpha   90.00
_cell.angle_beta   90.00
_cell.angle_gamma   90.00
#
_symmetry.space_group_name_H-M   'P 1'
#
loop_
_entity.id
_entity.type
_entity.pdbx_description
1 polymer ?
#
loop_
_entity_poly.entity_id
_entity_poly.type
_entity_poly.pdbx_seq_one_letter_code
_entity_poly.pdbx_strand_id
1 'polypeptide(L)'
;AGADAVGLLSGWPGGSRGLRLAAQLRHLQDATAKPAILELIPNELDLRSAHELLIAAHLLGIRLVLVDGGVFAGTSAGTNSSDQRRGADTLDLLALIARLNAGRDLAGSRLESPTAFTVGVRVPERDVAAIEAYEREGAHFLALQPVYAPARFRALMATVQTRLPLFAEILLLPDAATADEIDNELPSLSVPDKLKRRLVADPDEDVRGVMRFLGHWRDRLAGVLLLLPDARTHAAELLLARARR
;
A
#
# COMPACT_ATOMS: atom_id res chain seq x y z
N ALA A 1 -12.25 -5.63 -12.54
CA ALA A 1 -13.60 -5.40 -12.00
C ALA A 1 -13.60 -4.11 -11.21
N GLY A 2 -14.41 -3.12 -11.59
CA GLY A 2 -14.85 -1.96 -10.80
C GLY A 2 -13.94 -1.08 -9.93
N ALA A 3 -12.66 -1.40 -9.76
CA ALA A 3 -11.70 -0.61 -9.00
C ALA A 3 -11.35 0.70 -9.72
N ASP A 4 -10.96 1.71 -8.96
CA ASP A 4 -10.54 3.01 -9.47
C ASP A 4 -9.08 3.03 -9.88
N ALA A 5 -8.26 2.17 -9.28
CA ALA A 5 -6.86 1.95 -9.62
C ALA A 5 -6.48 0.48 -9.38
N VAL A 6 -5.34 0.07 -9.93
CA VAL A 6 -4.79 -1.29 -9.82
C VAL A 6 -3.31 -1.22 -9.45
N GLY A 7 -2.76 -2.27 -8.88
CA GLY A 7 -1.36 -2.28 -8.47
C GLY A 7 -0.80 -3.69 -8.40
N LEU A 8 0.53 -3.77 -8.32
CA LEU A 8 1.26 -4.98 -8.01
C LEU A 8 2.01 -4.71 -6.71
N LEU A 9 1.77 -5.52 -5.69
CA LEU A 9 2.48 -5.39 -4.42
C LEU A 9 3.94 -5.74 -4.65
N SER A 10 4.80 -4.75 -4.54
CA SER A 10 6.23 -4.97 -4.42
C SER A 10 6.51 -5.52 -3.02
N GLY A 11 5.88 -5.02 -1.95
CA GLY A 11 6.16 -5.47 -0.57
C GLY A 11 6.10 -6.99 -0.37
N TRP A 12 5.22 -7.67 -1.09
CA TRP A 12 4.99 -9.11 -0.99
C TRP A 12 6.22 -9.97 -1.38
N PRO A 13 6.48 -11.11 -0.71
CA PRO A 13 7.51 -12.06 -1.12
C PRO A 13 7.41 -12.45 -2.61
N GLY A 14 8.51 -12.31 -3.35
CA GLY A 14 8.53 -12.57 -4.79
C GLY A 14 7.93 -11.45 -5.67
N GLY A 15 7.54 -10.33 -5.07
CA GLY A 15 7.05 -9.14 -5.78
C GLY A 15 8.08 -8.57 -6.76
N SER A 16 7.58 -7.99 -7.85
CA SER A 16 8.46 -7.36 -8.85
C SER A 16 9.06 -6.06 -8.33
N ARG A 17 10.25 -5.70 -8.84
CA ARG A 17 11.03 -4.52 -8.39
C ARG A 17 11.59 -3.74 -9.57
N GLY A 18 12.04 -2.51 -9.30
CA GLY A 18 12.77 -1.68 -10.25
C GLY A 18 12.00 -1.41 -11.54
N LEU A 19 12.74 -1.25 -12.65
CA LEU A 19 12.14 -0.90 -13.95
C LEU A 19 11.17 -1.96 -14.48
N ARG A 20 11.35 -3.24 -14.13
CA ARG A 20 10.42 -4.30 -14.49
C ARG A 20 9.04 -4.06 -13.91
N LEU A 21 8.96 -3.60 -12.66
CA LEU A 21 7.70 -3.25 -12.01
C LEU A 21 6.99 -2.12 -12.78
N ALA A 22 7.71 -1.04 -13.13
CA ALA A 22 7.12 0.06 -13.89
C ALA A 22 6.58 -0.38 -15.27
N ALA A 23 7.30 -1.25 -15.98
CA ALA A 23 6.83 -1.81 -17.24
C ALA A 23 5.58 -2.69 -17.08
N GLN A 24 5.53 -3.54 -16.05
CA GLN A 24 4.35 -4.36 -15.74
C GLN A 24 3.15 -3.50 -15.36
N LEU A 25 3.35 -2.45 -14.56
CA LEU A 25 2.29 -1.51 -14.22
C LEU A 25 1.75 -0.80 -15.45
N ARG A 26 2.61 -0.40 -16.40
CA ARG A 26 2.15 0.14 -17.69
C ARG A 26 1.31 -0.87 -18.46
N HIS A 27 1.81 -2.10 -18.62
CA HIS A 27 1.04 -3.16 -19.28
C HIS A 27 -0.34 -3.37 -18.61
N LEU A 28 -0.39 -3.31 -17.28
CA LEU A 28 -1.62 -3.41 -16.52
C LEU A 28 -2.57 -2.22 -16.78
N GLN A 29 -2.05 -0.98 -16.88
CA GLN A 29 -2.87 0.18 -17.26
C GLN A 29 -3.49 -0.02 -18.66
N ASP A 30 -2.70 -0.47 -19.62
CA ASP A 30 -3.18 -0.69 -21.00
C ASP A 30 -4.24 -1.80 -21.04
N ALA A 31 -4.05 -2.89 -20.29
CA ALA A 31 -4.98 -4.01 -20.26
C ALA A 31 -6.30 -3.69 -19.52
N THR A 32 -6.29 -2.79 -18.55
CA THR A 32 -7.44 -2.52 -17.67
C THR A 32 -8.11 -1.17 -17.91
N ALA A 33 -7.45 -0.26 -18.65
CA ALA A 33 -7.80 1.16 -18.74
C ALA A 33 -7.94 1.83 -17.37
N LYS A 34 -7.21 1.35 -16.36
CA LYS A 34 -7.18 1.90 -14.99
C LYS A 34 -5.79 2.45 -14.66
N PRO A 35 -5.70 3.54 -13.89
CA PRO A 35 -4.44 3.99 -13.31
C PRO A 35 -3.75 2.86 -12.52
N ALA A 36 -2.42 2.78 -12.64
CA ALA A 36 -1.62 1.87 -11.84
C ALA A 36 -0.93 2.60 -10.69
N ILE A 37 -0.79 1.92 -9.55
CA ILE A 37 -0.09 2.40 -8.36
C ILE A 37 1.30 1.77 -8.30
N LEU A 38 2.33 2.63 -8.29
CA LEU A 38 3.71 2.22 -8.04
C LEU A 38 3.98 2.20 -6.53
N GLU A 39 4.29 1.03 -6.00
CA GLU A 39 4.68 0.88 -4.60
C GLU A 39 6.20 1.00 -4.44
N LEU A 40 6.63 1.92 -3.58
CA LEU A 40 8.02 2.12 -3.19
C LEU A 40 8.21 1.72 -1.72
N ILE A 41 9.19 0.86 -1.45
CA ILE A 41 9.50 0.40 -0.10
C ILE A 41 10.74 1.15 0.38
N PRO A 42 10.64 2.02 1.41
CA PRO A 42 11.78 2.61 2.08
C PRO A 42 12.75 1.52 2.57
N ASN A 43 14.02 1.86 2.65
CA ASN A 43 15.14 0.98 2.99
C ASN A 43 15.54 -0.06 1.90
N GLU A 44 14.67 -0.37 0.93
CA GLU A 44 15.04 -1.25 -0.20
C GLU A 44 15.66 -0.49 -1.39
N LEU A 45 15.54 0.84 -1.41
CA LEU A 45 16.06 1.70 -2.48
C LEU A 45 16.87 2.86 -1.89
N ASP A 46 18.00 3.17 -2.51
CA ASP A 46 18.64 4.48 -2.31
C ASP A 46 17.91 5.56 -3.14
N LEU A 47 18.14 6.84 -2.81
CA LEU A 47 17.44 7.94 -3.48
C LEU A 47 17.73 8.04 -4.98
N ARG A 48 18.89 7.56 -5.44
CA ARG A 48 19.24 7.54 -6.87
C ARG A 48 18.39 6.51 -7.61
N SER A 49 18.30 5.31 -7.06
CA SER A 49 17.49 4.23 -7.63
C SER A 49 16.01 4.59 -7.62
N ALA A 50 15.53 5.22 -6.53
CA ALA A 50 14.18 5.74 -6.45
C ALA A 50 13.92 6.85 -7.49
N HIS A 51 14.87 7.77 -7.67
CA HIS A 51 14.79 8.82 -8.69
C HIS A 51 14.64 8.22 -10.10
N GLU A 52 15.51 7.29 -10.47
CA GLU A 52 15.49 6.66 -11.80
C GLU A 52 14.17 5.92 -12.06
N LEU A 53 13.70 5.17 -11.06
CA LEU A 53 12.42 4.47 -11.14
C LEU A 53 11.23 5.43 -11.27
N LEU A 54 11.22 6.53 -10.51
CA LEU A 54 10.17 7.55 -10.58
C LEU A 54 10.15 8.24 -11.95
N ILE A 55 11.30 8.62 -12.51
CA ILE A 55 11.36 9.19 -13.86
C ILE A 55 10.84 8.20 -14.89
N ALA A 56 11.28 6.94 -14.84
CA ALA A 56 10.81 5.90 -15.75
C ALA A 56 9.28 5.68 -15.62
N ALA A 57 8.76 5.61 -14.40
CA ALA A 57 7.33 5.48 -14.14
C ALA A 57 6.54 6.68 -14.69
N HIS A 58 7.06 7.90 -14.53
CA HIS A 58 6.45 9.10 -15.09
C HIS A 58 6.38 9.03 -16.63
N LEU A 59 7.47 8.67 -17.29
CA LEU A 59 7.52 8.52 -18.74
C LEU A 59 6.57 7.42 -19.25
N LEU A 60 6.39 6.36 -18.46
CA LEU A 60 5.45 5.28 -18.76
C LEU A 60 3.99 5.65 -18.49
N GLY A 61 3.69 6.83 -17.96
CA GLY A 61 2.32 7.29 -17.71
C GLY A 61 1.75 6.90 -16.33
N ILE A 62 2.59 6.39 -15.42
CA ILE A 62 2.19 6.09 -14.04
C ILE A 62 2.20 7.38 -13.23
N ARG A 63 1.13 7.63 -12.48
CA ARG A 63 0.92 8.90 -11.73
C ARG A 63 0.57 8.68 -10.27
N LEU A 64 0.28 7.45 -9.85
CA LEU A 64 -0.02 7.12 -8.46
C LEU A 64 1.17 6.41 -7.84
N VAL A 65 1.61 6.89 -6.68
CA VAL A 65 2.70 6.29 -5.91
C VAL A 65 2.21 6.00 -4.49
N LEU A 66 2.56 4.84 -3.97
CA LEU A 66 2.37 4.48 -2.57
C LEU A 66 3.74 4.23 -1.95
N VAL A 67 4.13 5.07 -0.98
CA VAL A 67 5.33 4.83 -0.17
C VAL A 67 4.93 3.92 0.99
N ASP A 68 5.41 2.68 0.97
CA ASP A 68 5.09 1.66 1.98
C ASP A 68 6.08 1.71 3.14
N GLY A 69 5.72 2.31 4.28
CA GLY A 69 6.55 2.35 5.51
C GLY A 69 6.96 0.99 6.10
N GLY A 70 6.60 -0.12 5.46
CA GLY A 70 7.12 -1.46 5.73
C GLY A 70 6.19 -2.26 6.63
N VAL A 71 5.12 -2.83 6.03
CA VAL A 71 4.48 -4.05 6.58
C VAL A 71 5.34 -5.27 6.26
N PHE A 72 5.68 -5.43 4.98
CA PHE A 72 6.21 -6.66 4.40
C PHE A 72 7.75 -6.68 4.32
N ALA A 73 8.40 -5.52 4.50
CA ALA A 73 9.86 -5.38 4.51
C ALA A 73 10.55 -6.16 5.65
N GLY A 74 9.79 -6.68 6.62
CA GLY A 74 10.29 -7.52 7.71
C GLY A 74 10.79 -8.91 7.26
N THR A 75 10.49 -9.37 6.05
CA THR A 75 10.97 -10.68 5.55
C THR A 75 12.28 -10.59 4.75
N SER A 76 12.73 -9.38 4.39
CA SER A 76 14.01 -9.15 3.70
C SER A 76 15.14 -8.68 4.63
N ALA A 77 14.88 -8.62 5.96
CA ALA A 77 15.89 -8.38 7.00
C ALA A 77 16.82 -9.59 7.19
N GLY A 78 17.52 -9.94 6.13
CA GLY A 78 18.37 -11.10 6.01
C GLY A 78 19.54 -10.85 5.08
N THR A 79 20.15 -9.66 5.11
CA THR A 79 21.57 -9.54 4.77
C THR A 79 22.22 -8.59 5.76
N ASN A 80 23.05 -9.15 6.63
CA ASN A 80 24.02 -8.40 7.42
C ASN A 80 25.26 -8.29 6.53
N SER A 81 25.36 -7.22 5.76
CA SER A 81 26.57 -6.92 5.00
C SER A 81 27.04 -5.52 5.37
N SER A 82 28.26 -5.47 5.89
CA SER A 82 28.96 -4.30 6.42
C SER A 82 29.35 -3.26 5.36
N ASP A 83 28.55 -3.11 4.30
CA ASP A 83 28.76 -2.20 3.17
C ASP A 83 27.43 -1.57 2.67
N GLN A 84 26.40 -1.56 3.52
CA GLN A 84 25.06 -1.13 3.11
C GLN A 84 24.99 0.39 2.97
N ARG A 85 24.93 0.85 1.71
CA ARG A 85 24.30 2.13 1.36
C ARG A 85 23.00 2.25 2.15
N ARG A 86 22.92 3.29 2.99
CA ARG A 86 21.71 3.60 3.77
C ARG A 86 20.55 3.79 2.77
N GLY A 87 19.56 2.91 2.84
CA GLY A 87 18.33 3.09 2.07
C GLY A 87 17.59 4.35 2.51
N ALA A 88 16.75 4.89 1.63
CA ALA A 88 15.94 6.06 1.90
C ALA A 88 14.88 5.75 2.96
N ASP A 89 14.55 6.73 3.81
CA ASP A 89 13.36 6.65 4.65
C ASP A 89 12.10 7.17 3.94
N THR A 90 10.94 7.06 4.59
CA THR A 90 9.66 7.53 4.03
C THR A 90 9.68 9.03 3.71
N LEU A 91 10.29 9.85 4.57
CA LEU A 91 10.35 11.31 4.38
C LEU A 91 11.30 11.66 3.24
N ASP A 92 12.42 10.96 3.10
CA ASP A 92 13.35 11.13 1.98
C ASP A 92 12.65 10.86 0.63
N LEU A 93 11.84 9.81 0.55
CA LEU A 93 11.07 9.49 -0.67
C LEU A 93 9.98 10.53 -0.96
N LEU A 94 9.27 11.01 0.07
CA LEU A 94 8.29 12.08 -0.10
C LEU A 94 8.95 13.37 -0.60
N ALA A 95 10.06 13.77 0.01
CA ALA A 95 10.83 14.95 -0.38
C ALA A 95 11.34 14.83 -1.82
N LEU A 96 11.83 13.65 -2.23
CA LEU A 96 12.22 13.38 -3.61
C LEU A 96 11.04 13.54 -4.58
N ILE A 97 9.89 12.92 -4.29
CA ILE A 97 8.70 13.01 -5.13
C ILE A 97 8.21 14.46 -5.25
N ALA A 98 8.20 15.20 -4.14
CA ALA A 98 7.84 16.63 -4.14
C ALA A 98 8.77 17.46 -5.02
N ARG A 99 10.08 17.21 -4.97
CA ARG A 99 11.08 17.87 -5.84
C ARG A 99 10.86 17.55 -7.32
N LEU A 100 10.61 16.29 -7.65
CA LEU A 100 10.32 15.88 -9.03
C LEU A 100 9.05 16.55 -9.56
N ASN A 101 8.00 16.62 -8.73
CA ASN A 101 6.76 17.32 -9.05
C ASN A 101 6.95 18.84 -9.20
N ALA A 102 7.98 19.43 -8.57
CA ALA A 102 8.39 20.81 -8.77
C ALA A 102 9.32 21.01 -9.99
N GLY A 103 9.57 19.96 -10.79
CA GLY A 103 10.42 20.03 -11.98
C GLY A 103 11.91 20.11 -11.66
N ARG A 104 12.35 19.47 -10.58
CA ARG A 104 13.76 19.38 -10.19
C ARG A 104 14.18 17.94 -9.95
N ASP A 105 15.32 17.56 -10.51
CA ASP A 105 15.92 16.26 -10.27
C ASP A 105 16.58 16.17 -8.86
N LEU A 106 17.17 15.01 -8.57
CA LEU A 106 17.89 14.77 -7.31
C LEU A 106 19.12 15.69 -7.15
N ALA A 107 19.79 16.06 -8.26
CA ALA A 107 20.93 16.97 -8.28
C ALA A 107 20.53 18.46 -8.22
N GLY A 108 19.24 18.78 -8.37
CA GLY A 108 18.71 20.14 -8.42
C GLY A 108 18.64 20.74 -9.83
N SER A 109 18.94 19.97 -10.87
CA SER A 109 18.78 20.38 -12.27
C SER A 109 17.29 20.46 -12.62
N ARG A 110 16.96 21.29 -13.61
CA ARG A 110 15.59 21.37 -14.14
C ARG A 110 15.28 20.10 -14.94
N LEU A 111 14.11 19.53 -14.71
CA LEU A 111 13.53 18.53 -15.61
C LEU A 111 12.97 19.22 -16.86
N GLU A 112 12.91 18.50 -17.98
CA GLU A 112 12.23 18.99 -19.20
C GLU A 112 10.76 19.32 -18.93
N SER A 113 10.11 18.49 -18.11
CA SER A 113 8.78 18.74 -17.57
C SER A 113 8.70 18.25 -16.12
N PRO A 114 7.94 18.94 -15.24
CA PRO A 114 7.67 18.44 -13.90
C PRO A 114 6.92 17.11 -13.92
N THR A 115 7.21 16.24 -12.95
CA THR A 115 6.35 15.07 -12.75
C THR A 115 4.99 15.47 -12.17
N ALA A 116 4.04 14.56 -12.19
CA ALA A 116 2.67 14.82 -11.72
C ALA A 116 2.16 13.66 -10.85
N PHE A 117 2.96 13.29 -9.84
CA PHE A 117 2.61 12.19 -8.94
C PHE A 117 1.62 12.63 -7.88
N THR A 118 0.57 11.83 -7.69
CA THR A 118 -0.17 11.77 -6.44
C THR A 118 0.44 10.68 -5.58
N VAL A 119 1.01 11.05 -4.44
CA VAL A 119 1.69 10.12 -3.53
C VAL A 119 0.89 9.91 -2.25
N GLY A 120 0.68 8.65 -1.87
CA GLY A 120 0.18 8.27 -0.56
C GLY A 120 1.23 7.55 0.27
N VAL A 121 0.96 7.45 1.57
CA VAL A 121 1.83 6.75 2.52
C VAL A 121 1.07 5.63 3.20
N ARG A 122 1.66 4.43 3.23
CA ARG A 122 1.16 3.34 4.07
C ARG A 122 1.57 3.56 5.53
N VAL A 123 0.52 3.72 6.33
CA VAL A 123 0.34 3.91 7.79
C VAL A 123 0.50 2.72 8.74
N PRO A 124 1.68 2.21 9.16
CA PRO A 124 1.70 1.21 10.23
C PRO A 124 1.18 1.77 11.56
N GLU A 125 0.54 0.91 12.35
CA GLU A 125 -0.01 1.30 13.67
C GLU A 125 1.04 2.00 14.57
N ARG A 126 2.30 1.56 14.48
CA ARG A 126 3.42 2.13 15.25
C ARG A 126 3.84 3.54 14.80
N ASP A 127 3.58 3.93 13.55
CA ASP A 127 4.06 5.19 12.98
C ASP A 127 2.94 6.22 12.79
N VAL A 128 1.80 6.02 13.45
CA VAL A 128 0.68 6.99 13.45
C VAL A 128 1.12 8.37 13.94
N ALA A 129 2.07 8.43 14.87
CA ALA A 129 2.65 9.68 15.36
C ALA A 129 3.43 10.45 14.28
N ALA A 130 3.86 9.80 13.20
CA ALA A 130 4.59 10.42 12.10
C ALA A 130 3.67 11.00 11.00
N ILE A 131 2.35 10.82 11.11
CA ILE A 131 1.38 11.30 10.11
C ILE A 131 1.57 12.79 9.80
N GLU A 132 1.67 13.64 10.82
CA GLU A 132 1.85 15.10 10.62
C GLU A 132 3.13 15.41 9.82
N ALA A 133 4.20 14.65 10.05
CA ALA A 133 5.43 14.79 9.28
C ALA A 133 5.22 14.39 7.80
N TYR A 134 4.47 13.31 7.54
CA TYR A 134 4.13 12.89 6.17
C TYR A 134 3.27 13.92 5.45
N GLU A 135 2.27 14.50 6.12
CA GLU A 135 1.44 15.58 5.56
C GLU A 135 2.30 16.78 5.18
N ARG A 136 3.16 17.23 6.09
CA ARG A 136 4.06 18.38 5.89
C ARG A 136 5.04 18.14 4.74
N GLU A 137 5.50 16.91 4.55
CA GLU A 137 6.44 16.55 3.47
C GLU A 137 5.75 16.31 2.11
N GLY A 138 4.42 16.40 2.05
CA GLY A 138 3.67 16.38 0.79
C GLY A 138 2.97 15.06 0.46
N ALA A 139 2.65 14.24 1.46
CA ALA A 139 1.68 13.16 1.27
C ALA A 139 0.31 13.71 0.84
N HIS A 140 -0.33 13.05 -0.11
CA HIS A 140 -1.65 13.43 -0.65
C HIS A 140 -2.78 12.57 -0.07
N PHE A 141 -2.47 11.37 0.40
CA PHE A 141 -3.40 10.47 1.09
C PHE A 141 -2.64 9.51 2.02
N LEU A 142 -3.35 8.87 2.93
CA LEU A 142 -2.81 7.89 3.86
C LEU A 142 -3.56 6.57 3.71
N ALA A 143 -2.87 5.44 3.86
CA ALA A 143 -3.48 4.11 3.87
C ALA A 143 -3.09 3.37 5.14
N LEU A 144 -4.05 3.11 6.03
CA LEU A 144 -3.82 2.31 7.23
C LEU A 144 -3.66 0.84 6.87
N GLN A 145 -2.65 0.19 7.43
CA GLN A 145 -2.38 -1.23 7.20
C GLN A 145 -3.56 -2.12 7.65
N PRO A 146 -3.65 -3.38 7.17
CA PRO A 146 -4.71 -4.29 7.59
C PRO A 146 -4.66 -4.55 9.10
N VAL A 147 -5.79 -4.38 9.79
CA VAL A 147 -5.94 -4.71 11.22
C VAL A 147 -7.16 -5.58 11.41
N TYR A 148 -6.95 -6.86 11.70
CA TYR A 148 -8.05 -7.83 11.83
C TYR A 148 -8.81 -7.73 13.15
N ALA A 149 -8.18 -7.24 14.22
CA ALA A 149 -8.81 -7.07 15.52
C ALA A 149 -9.65 -5.78 15.57
N PRO A 150 -10.99 -5.85 15.68
CA PRO A 150 -11.84 -4.64 15.61
C PRO A 150 -11.58 -3.64 16.73
N ALA A 151 -11.19 -4.13 17.91
CA ALA A 151 -10.84 -3.27 19.05
C ALA A 151 -9.55 -2.48 18.80
N ARG A 152 -8.54 -3.12 18.19
CA ARG A 152 -7.28 -2.46 17.80
C ARG A 152 -7.54 -1.40 16.74
N PHE A 153 -8.31 -1.73 15.70
CA PHE A 153 -8.64 -0.75 14.66
C PHE A 153 -9.43 0.45 15.22
N ARG A 154 -10.36 0.24 16.16
CA ARG A 154 -11.05 1.35 16.85
C ARG A 154 -10.08 2.25 17.62
N ALA A 155 -9.13 1.66 18.35
CA ALA A 155 -8.12 2.42 19.09
C ALA A 155 -7.21 3.21 18.13
N LEU A 156 -6.76 2.58 17.05
CA LEU A 156 -6.00 3.21 15.97
C LEU A 156 -6.75 4.40 15.37
N MET A 157 -8.02 4.23 15.00
CA MET A 157 -8.83 5.29 14.43
C MET A 157 -9.09 6.46 15.40
N ALA A 158 -8.95 6.25 16.71
CA ALA A 158 -9.04 7.31 17.70
C ALA A 158 -7.76 8.16 17.77
N THR A 159 -6.59 7.58 17.46
CA THR A 159 -5.30 8.28 17.46
C THR A 159 -4.97 8.93 16.13
N VAL A 160 -5.50 8.42 15.01
CA VAL A 160 -5.29 9.00 13.68
C VAL A 160 -6.01 10.36 13.58
N GLN A 161 -5.20 11.42 13.49
CA GLN A 161 -5.63 12.79 13.25
C GLN A 161 -5.01 13.25 11.92
N THR A 162 -5.83 13.47 10.90
CA THR A 162 -5.38 13.85 9.56
C THR A 162 -6.50 14.60 8.82
N ARG A 163 -6.11 15.52 7.94
CA ARG A 163 -7.03 16.15 6.97
C ARG A 163 -6.93 15.52 5.58
N LEU A 164 -5.94 14.66 5.36
CA LEU A 164 -5.78 13.96 4.11
C LEU A 164 -6.86 12.88 3.96
N PRO A 165 -7.24 12.53 2.72
CA PRO A 165 -8.00 11.32 2.44
C PRO A 165 -7.35 10.10 3.10
N LEU A 166 -8.12 9.42 3.96
CA LEU A 166 -7.68 8.24 4.67
C LEU A 166 -8.28 6.99 4.04
N PHE A 167 -7.44 6.02 3.71
CA PHE A 167 -7.83 4.72 3.21
C PHE A 167 -7.54 3.65 4.27
N ALA A 168 -8.30 2.56 4.22
CA ALA A 168 -7.95 1.34 4.96
C ALA A 168 -7.54 0.25 3.98
N GLU A 169 -6.44 -0.43 4.26
CA GLU A 169 -6.04 -1.61 3.55
C GLU A 169 -6.76 -2.83 4.11
N ILE A 170 -7.18 -3.70 3.21
CA ILE A 170 -7.91 -4.92 3.54
C ILE A 170 -7.26 -6.06 2.77
N LEU A 171 -6.46 -6.86 3.47
CA LEU A 171 -5.97 -8.12 2.96
C LEU A 171 -7.08 -9.17 3.10
N LEU A 172 -7.54 -9.70 1.97
CA LEU A 172 -8.61 -10.69 1.96
C LEU A 172 -8.09 -12.04 2.42
N LEU A 173 -8.93 -12.75 3.18
CA LEU A 173 -8.65 -14.08 3.70
C LEU A 173 -9.61 -15.08 3.06
N PRO A 174 -9.25 -15.68 1.91
CA PRO A 174 -10.14 -16.56 1.15
C PRO A 174 -10.54 -17.81 1.94
N ASP A 175 -9.69 -18.27 2.85
CA ASP A 175 -9.97 -19.39 3.74
C ASP A 175 -9.11 -19.32 5.02
N ALA A 176 -9.36 -20.26 5.93
CA ALA A 176 -8.63 -20.35 7.20
C ALA A 176 -7.16 -20.75 7.02
N ALA A 177 -6.82 -21.53 5.98
CA ALA A 177 -5.46 -21.97 5.74
C ALA A 177 -4.59 -20.77 5.33
N THR A 178 -5.07 -19.94 4.41
CA THR A 178 -4.43 -18.68 4.07
C THR A 178 -4.39 -17.74 5.26
N ALA A 179 -5.45 -17.67 6.08
CA ALA A 179 -5.41 -16.88 7.31
C ALA A 179 -4.31 -17.34 8.28
N ASP A 180 -4.05 -18.64 8.40
CA ASP A 180 -2.93 -19.18 9.16
C ASP A 180 -1.57 -18.88 8.52
N GLU A 181 -1.44 -19.03 7.20
CA GLU A 181 -0.22 -18.66 6.45
C GLU A 181 0.14 -17.18 6.65
N ILE A 182 -0.83 -16.28 6.49
CA ILE A 182 -0.65 -14.84 6.72
C ILE A 182 -0.19 -14.56 8.15
N ASP A 183 -0.82 -15.20 9.14
CA ASP A 183 -0.47 -14.98 10.54
C ASP A 183 0.95 -15.46 10.87
N ASN A 184 1.41 -16.52 10.20
CA ASN A 184 2.76 -17.06 10.35
C ASN A 184 3.82 -16.24 9.60
N GLU A 185 3.55 -15.84 8.35
CA GLU A 185 4.50 -15.11 7.52
C GLU A 185 4.56 -13.62 7.87
N LEU A 186 3.45 -13.05 8.36
CA LEU A 186 3.29 -11.65 8.71
C LEU A 186 2.69 -11.48 10.12
N PRO A 187 3.41 -11.86 11.19
CA PRO A 187 2.88 -11.83 12.55
C PRO A 187 2.43 -10.44 13.03
N SER A 188 2.91 -9.38 12.39
CA SER A 188 2.50 -8.00 12.66
C SER A 188 1.00 -7.76 12.39
N LEU A 189 0.41 -8.49 11.45
CA LEU A 189 -1.01 -8.40 11.12
C LEU A 189 -1.91 -9.03 12.20
N SER A 190 -1.40 -10.08 12.88
CA SER A 190 -2.05 -10.76 14.01
C SER A 190 -3.50 -11.15 13.70
N VAL A 191 -3.69 -12.24 12.96
CA VAL A 191 -5.00 -12.74 12.54
C VAL A 191 -5.65 -13.51 13.71
N PRO A 192 -6.77 -13.05 14.30
CA PRO A 192 -7.31 -13.69 15.49
C PRO A 192 -7.84 -15.11 15.21
N ASP A 193 -7.58 -16.07 16.11
CA ASP A 193 -8.12 -17.44 16.03
C ASP A 193 -9.64 -17.50 15.90
N LYS A 194 -10.34 -16.52 16.48
CA LYS A 194 -11.79 -16.40 16.34
C LYS A 194 -12.20 -16.12 14.90
N LEU A 195 -11.42 -15.35 14.14
CA LEU A 195 -11.67 -15.12 12.71
C LEU A 195 -11.41 -16.40 11.92
N LYS A 196 -10.26 -17.06 12.14
CA LYS A 196 -9.91 -18.33 11.49
C LYS A 196 -11.00 -19.39 11.67
N ARG A 197 -11.50 -19.59 12.91
CA ARG A 197 -12.63 -20.51 13.19
C ARG A 197 -13.91 -20.16 12.44
N ARG A 198 -14.19 -18.87 12.21
CA ARG A 198 -15.38 -18.47 11.45
C ARG A 198 -15.20 -18.70 9.95
N LEU A 199 -13.99 -18.53 9.42
CA LEU A 199 -13.66 -18.88 8.03
C LEU A 199 -13.82 -20.38 7.77
N VAL A 200 -13.46 -21.23 8.73
CA VAL A 200 -13.72 -22.69 8.66
C VAL A 200 -15.22 -22.97 8.60
N ALA A 201 -16.02 -22.28 9.41
CA ALA A 201 -17.46 -22.48 9.48
C ALA A 201 -18.20 -21.94 8.24
N ASP A 202 -17.68 -20.86 7.65
CA ASP A 202 -18.33 -20.16 6.54
C ASP A 202 -17.28 -19.38 5.71
N PRO A 203 -16.94 -19.87 4.50
CA PRO A 203 -15.96 -19.22 3.62
C PRO A 203 -16.31 -17.78 3.23
N ASP A 204 -17.60 -17.40 3.25
CA ASP A 204 -18.05 -16.04 2.93
C ASP A 204 -17.94 -15.09 4.14
N GLU A 205 -17.46 -15.57 5.30
CA GLU A 205 -17.28 -14.72 6.48
C GLU A 205 -16.34 -13.55 6.22
N ASP A 206 -15.24 -13.73 5.48
CA ASP A 206 -14.30 -12.65 5.21
C ASP A 206 -15.02 -11.47 4.53
N VAL A 207 -15.74 -11.77 3.45
CA VAL A 207 -16.54 -10.79 2.69
C VAL A 207 -17.58 -10.11 3.59
N ARG A 208 -18.31 -10.86 4.42
CA ARG A 208 -19.29 -10.26 5.36
C ARG A 208 -18.60 -9.41 6.43
N GLY A 209 -17.42 -9.80 6.89
CA GLY A 209 -16.58 -9.04 7.81
C GLY A 209 -16.19 -7.70 7.24
N VAL A 210 -15.66 -7.70 6.03
CA VAL A 210 -15.30 -6.49 5.30
C VAL A 210 -16.52 -5.60 5.07
N MET A 211 -17.67 -6.14 4.69
CA MET A 211 -18.89 -5.33 4.52
C MET A 211 -19.36 -4.67 5.83
N ARG A 212 -19.27 -5.37 6.97
CA ARG A 212 -19.56 -4.76 8.29
C ARG A 212 -18.55 -3.67 8.64
N PHE A 213 -17.27 -3.89 8.34
CA PHE A 213 -16.21 -2.89 8.54
C PHE A 213 -16.49 -1.63 7.71
N LEU A 214 -16.75 -1.78 6.41
CA LEU A 214 -17.07 -0.68 5.52
C LEU A 214 -18.34 0.06 5.96
N GLY A 215 -19.37 -0.67 6.40
CA GLY A 215 -20.59 -0.07 6.93
C GLY A 215 -20.37 0.78 8.18
N HIS A 216 -19.38 0.43 9.02
CA HIS A 216 -19.06 1.20 10.23
C HIS A 216 -18.14 2.39 9.97
N TRP A 217 -17.21 2.28 9.02
CA TRP A 217 -16.15 3.28 8.80
C TRP A 217 -16.31 4.12 7.54
N ARG A 218 -17.39 3.95 6.77
CA ARG A 218 -17.61 4.62 5.47
C ARG A 218 -17.41 6.13 5.54
N ASP A 219 -17.88 6.77 6.60
CA ASP A 219 -17.84 8.23 6.74
C ASP A 219 -16.46 8.77 7.15
N ARG A 220 -15.55 7.89 7.58
CA ARG A 220 -14.18 8.26 7.97
C ARG A 220 -13.11 7.85 6.95
N LEU A 221 -13.48 7.05 5.95
CA LEU A 221 -12.56 6.53 4.95
C LEU A 221 -12.94 7.08 3.56
N ALA A 222 -11.95 7.60 2.84
CA ALA A 222 -12.10 8.00 1.44
C ALA A 222 -12.22 6.79 0.50
N GLY A 223 -11.77 5.62 0.94
CA GLY A 223 -11.85 4.37 0.20
C GLY A 223 -11.10 3.23 0.89
N VAL A 224 -10.89 2.14 0.17
CA VAL A 224 -10.08 1.01 0.63
C VAL A 224 -9.13 0.51 -0.44
N LEU A 225 -7.99 -0.03 0.00
CA LEU A 225 -7.07 -0.78 -0.85
C LEU A 225 -7.29 -2.26 -0.56
N LEU A 226 -7.85 -2.99 -1.53
CA LEU A 226 -8.04 -4.43 -1.42
C LEU A 226 -6.74 -5.14 -1.83
N LEU A 227 -6.15 -5.87 -0.90
CA LEU A 227 -4.98 -6.71 -1.14
C LEU A 227 -5.42 -8.16 -1.30
N LEU A 228 -4.86 -8.83 -2.30
CA LEU A 228 -5.10 -10.24 -2.57
C LEU A 228 -3.85 -11.02 -2.16
N PRO A 229 -3.97 -12.06 -1.32
CA PRO A 229 -2.82 -12.87 -0.92
C PRO A 229 -2.31 -13.73 -2.09
N ASP A 230 -3.18 -14.03 -3.06
CA ASP A 230 -2.86 -14.83 -4.23
C ASP A 230 -3.78 -14.47 -5.42
N ALA A 231 -3.80 -15.33 -6.45
CA ALA A 231 -4.59 -15.12 -7.66
C ALA A 231 -6.11 -15.35 -7.49
N ARG A 232 -6.60 -15.76 -6.33
CA ARG A 232 -8.04 -15.99 -6.08
C ARG A 232 -8.75 -14.66 -5.91
N THR A 233 -9.60 -14.32 -6.88
CA THR A 233 -10.31 -13.03 -6.94
C THR A 233 -11.74 -13.07 -6.42
N HIS A 234 -12.28 -14.25 -6.12
CA HIS A 234 -13.72 -14.43 -5.84
C HIS A 234 -14.23 -13.50 -4.73
N ALA A 235 -13.54 -13.43 -3.59
CA ALA A 235 -13.91 -12.57 -2.47
C ALA A 235 -13.92 -11.07 -2.87
N ALA A 236 -12.92 -10.63 -3.63
CA ALA A 236 -12.82 -9.25 -4.12
C ALA A 236 -13.93 -8.91 -5.11
N GLU A 237 -14.24 -9.82 -6.02
CA GLU A 237 -15.35 -9.66 -6.98
C GLU A 237 -16.70 -9.50 -6.28
N LEU A 238 -16.96 -10.35 -5.27
CA LEU A 238 -18.14 -10.28 -4.43
C LEU A 238 -18.22 -8.95 -3.66
N LEU A 239 -17.11 -8.48 -3.10
CA LEU A 239 -17.04 -7.20 -2.39
C LEU A 239 -17.34 -6.02 -3.33
N LEU A 240 -16.71 -5.98 -4.49
CA LEU A 240 -16.92 -4.93 -5.48
C LEU A 240 -18.35 -4.91 -6.01
N ALA A 241 -18.97 -6.08 -6.19
CA ALA A 241 -20.37 -6.19 -6.60
C ALA A 241 -21.33 -5.67 -5.51
N ARG A 242 -21.03 -5.92 -4.24
CA ARG A 242 -21.86 -5.50 -3.10
C ARG A 242 -21.67 -4.04 -2.72
N ALA A 243 -20.45 -3.49 -2.81
CA ALA A 243 -20.14 -2.11 -2.46
C ALA A 243 -20.76 -1.07 -3.41
N ARG A 244 -21.16 -1.50 -4.62
CA ARG A 244 -21.84 -0.69 -5.63
C ARG A 244 -23.35 -0.53 -5.39
N ARG A 245 -23.92 -1.28 -4.44
CA ARG A 245 -25.32 -1.17 -4.01
C ARG A 245 -25.40 -0.26 -2.80
#